data_AF-A0A4U6BQL6-F1
#
_entry.id   AF-A0A4U6BQL6-F1
#
_cell.length_a   1.000
_cell.length_b   1.000
_cell.length_c   1.000
_cell.angle_alpha   90.00
_cell.angle_beta   90.00
_cell.angle_gamma   90.00
#
_symmetry.space_group_name_H-M   'P 1'
#
loop_
_entity.id
_entity.type
_entity.pdbx_description
1 polymer ?
#
loop_
_entity_poly.entity_id
_entity_poly.type
_entity_poly.pdbx_seq_one_letter_code
_entity_poly.pdbx_strand_id
1 'polypeptide(L)' 'MRKARHIEISSRLEVTKQFGLVEDYRIDWPQGSSLRAPRITVRRRSAYPVQVTRNYVTTLLEPFVPSREIVVT' A
#
# COMPACT_ATOMS: atom_id res chain seq x y z
N MET A 1 4.02 -18.01 0.63
CA MET A 1 3.11 -16.93 1.05
C MET A 1 3.40 -15.54 0.45
N ARG A 2 4.66 -15.17 0.16
CA ARG A 2 4.98 -13.84 -0.39
C ARG A 2 4.26 -13.50 -1.71
N LYS A 3 4.22 -14.44 -2.67
CA LYS A 3 3.58 -14.23 -3.99
C LYS A 3 2.08 -13.91 -3.88
N ALA A 4 1.34 -14.69 -3.10
CA ALA A 4 -0.10 -14.45 -2.89
C ALA A 4 -0.38 -13.09 -2.23
N ARG A 5 0.35 -12.74 -1.16
CA ARG A 5 0.23 -11.42 -0.53
C ARG A 5 0.60 -10.27 -1.48
N HIS A 6 1.62 -10.47 -2.31
CA HIS A 6 2.00 -9.47 -3.32
C HIS A 6 0.83 -9.19 -4.27
N ILE A 7 0.21 -10.25 -4.81
CA ILE A 7 -0.93 -10.13 -5.72
C ILE A 7 -2.11 -9.42 -5.04
N GLU A 8 -2.45 -9.79 -3.81
CA GLU A 8 -3.53 -9.14 -3.06
C GLU A 8 -3.28 -7.64 -2.84
N ILE A 9 -2.08 -7.28 -2.39
CA ILE A 9 -1.70 -5.89 -2.14
C ILE A 9 -1.71 -5.08 -3.45
N SER A 10 -1.07 -5.61 -4.50
CA SER A 10 -1.00 -4.91 -5.79
C SER A 10 -2.40 -4.73 -6.40
N SER A 11 -3.24 -5.76 -6.41
CA SER A 11 -4.59 -5.66 -6.96
C SER A 11 -5.43 -4.59 -6.27
N ARG A 12 -5.37 -4.49 -4.94
CA ARG A 12 -6.09 -3.46 -4.19
C ARG A 12 -5.58 -2.05 -4.48
N LEU A 13 -4.27 -1.87 -4.61
CA LEU A 13 -3.67 -0.58 -4.93
C LEU A 13 -3.94 -0.17 -6.39
N GLU A 14 -3.93 -1.10 -7.34
CA GLU A 14 -4.30 -0.84 -8.73
C GLU A 14 -5.75 -0.36 -8.86
N VAL A 15 -6.69 -1.01 -8.17
CA VAL A 15 -8.08 -0.54 -8.12
C VAL A 15 -8.15 0.87 -7.55
N THR A 16 -7.43 1.14 -6.45
CA THR A 16 -7.38 2.49 -5.85
C THR A 16 -6.81 3.53 -6.82
N LYS A 17 -5.82 3.15 -7.63
CA LYS A 17 -5.22 3.99 -8.67
C LYS A 17 -6.21 4.30 -9.79
N GLN A 18 -7.04 3.34 -10.21
CA GLN A 18 -8.11 3.55 -11.18
C GLN A 18 -9.14 4.58 -10.71
N PHE A 19 -9.47 4.61 -9.42
CA PHE A 19 -10.37 5.60 -8.82
C PHE A 19 -9.72 6.93 -8.48
N GLY A 20 -8.41 7.08 -8.71
CA GLY A 20 -7.70 8.37 -8.71
C GLY A 20 -7.26 8.90 -7.34
N LEU A 21 -7.47 8.16 -6.24
CA LEU A 21 -6.97 8.55 -4.92
C LEU A 21 -5.43 8.43 -4.83
N VAL A 22 -4.89 7.42 -5.50
CA VAL A 22 -3.46 7.09 -5.57
C VAL A 22 -2.98 7.29 -7.00
N GLU A 23 -1.84 7.95 -7.19
CA GLU A 23 -1.23 8.10 -8.51
C GLU A 23 -0.28 6.96 -8.83
N ASP A 24 0.48 6.53 -7.83
CA ASP A 24 1.41 5.42 -7.98
C ASP A 24 1.78 4.78 -6.64
N TYR A 25 2.42 3.62 -6.67
CA TYR A 25 2.88 2.95 -5.46
C TYR A 25 4.12 2.09 -5.69
N ARG A 26 4.80 1.76 -4.59
CA ARG A 26 5.94 0.84 -4.55
C ARG A 26 5.76 -0.14 -3.40
N ILE A 27 6.09 -1.41 -3.66
CA ILE A 27 6.05 -2.51 -2.69
C ILE A 27 7.47 -3.02 -2.45
N ASP A 28 8.05 -2.66 -1.31
CA ASP A 28 9.40 -3.06 -0.91
C ASP A 28 9.34 -4.24 0.05
N TRP A 29 9.81 -5.39 -0.38
CA TRP A 29 9.89 -6.56 0.48
C TRP A 29 11.24 -6.61 1.21
N PRO A 30 11.26 -6.79 2.53
CA PRO A 30 12.51 -6.93 3.27
C PRO A 30 13.29 -8.15 2.79
N GLN A 31 14.61 -7.98 2.65
CA GLN A 31 15.51 -9.09 2.31
C GLN A 31 15.67 -10.02 3.52
N GLY A 32 15.73 -11.34 3.27
CA GLY A 32 16.09 -12.34 4.29
C GLY A 32 14.95 -12.97 5.10
N SER A 33 13.71 -12.48 5.02
CA SER A 33 12.57 -13.17 5.65
C SER A 33 11.29 -13.06 4.84
N SER A 34 10.73 -14.20 4.46
CA SER A 34 9.43 -14.27 3.78
C SER A 34 8.25 -13.97 4.70
N LEU A 35 8.47 -13.84 6.02
CA LEU A 35 7.42 -13.66 7.02
C LEU A 35 7.15 -12.18 7.32
N ARG A 36 8.14 -11.30 7.19
CA ARG A 36 7.96 -9.86 7.43
C ARG A 36 7.04 -9.23 6.39
N ALA A 37 6.26 -8.24 6.83
CA ALA A 37 5.41 -7.44 5.96
C ALA A 37 6.26 -6.57 5.02
N PRO A 38 5.78 -6.26 3.81
CA PRO A 38 6.43 -5.30 2.94
C PRO A 38 6.22 -3.87 3.43
N ARG A 39 7.14 -2.98 3.08
CA ARG A 39 6.93 -1.54 3.17
C ARG A 39 6.21 -1.05 1.91
N ILE A 40 5.13 -0.32 2.10
CA ILE A 40 4.31 0.23 1.03
C ILE A 40 4.52 1.73 0.98
N THR A 41 4.98 2.23 -0.16
CA THR A 41 5.06 3.67 -0.41
C THR A 41 4.00 4.03 -1.44
N VAL A 42 3.14 4.98 -1.10
CA VAL A 42 2.04 5.43 -1.95
C VAL A 42 2.24 6.90 -2.30
N ARG A 43 2.20 7.21 -3.59
CA ARG A 43 2.13 8.57 -4.09
C ARG A 43 0.66 8.96 -4.19
N ARG A 44 0.21 9.89 -3.36
CA ARG A 44 -1.18 10.37 -3.39
C ARG A 44 -1.40 11.32 -4.56
N ARG A 45 -2.64 11.47 -5.00
CA ARG A 45 -3.01 12.60 -5.84
C ARG A 45 -3.08 13.88 -5.00
N SER A 46 -2.52 14.97 -5.51
CA SER A 46 -2.38 16.25 -4.77
C SER A 46 -3.70 16.83 -4.28
N ALA A 47 -4.79 16.56 -5.00
CA ALA A 47 -6.15 16.96 -4.67
C ALA A 47 -6.68 16.36 -3.34
N TYR A 48 -6.09 15.27 -2.85
CA TYR A 48 -6.52 14.62 -1.61
C TYR A 48 -5.53 14.85 -0.45
N PRO A 49 -6.00 15.14 0.77
CA PRO A 49 -5.14 15.30 1.94
C PRO A 49 -4.38 14.01 2.27
N VAL A 50 -3.13 14.15 2.71
CA VAL A 50 -2.26 13.02 3.12
C VAL A 50 -2.95 12.09 4.11
N GLN A 51 -3.63 12.65 5.11
CA GLN A 51 -4.28 11.88 6.16
C GLN A 51 -5.47 11.07 5.64
N VAL A 52 -6.23 11.61 4.69
CA VAL A 52 -7.35 10.89 4.05
C VAL A 52 -6.83 9.69 3.26
N THR A 53 -5.82 9.92 2.40
CA THR A 53 -5.18 8.83 1.66
C THR A 53 -4.56 7.79 2.58
N ARG A 54 -3.89 8.23 3.66
CA ARG A 54 -3.26 7.33 4.63
C ARG A 54 -4.27 6.45 5.34
N ASN A 55 -5.37 7.04 5.83
CA ASN A 55 -6.42 6.28 6.52
C ASN A 55 -7.05 5.25 5.57
N TYR A 56 -7.40 5.67 4.36
CA TYR A 56 -7.96 4.78 3.35
C TYR A 56 -7.03 3.61 3.02
N VAL A 57 -5.77 3.88 2.69
CA VAL A 57 -4.79 2.84 2.32
C VAL A 57 -4.51 1.91 3.51
N THR A 58 -4.49 2.45 4.74
CA THR A 58 -4.33 1.65 5.95
C THR A 58 -5.47 0.65 6.10
N THR A 59 -6.73 1.11 5.99
CA THR A 59 -7.90 0.23 6.05
C THR A 59 -7.91 -0.79 4.90
N LEU A 60 -7.53 -0.36 3.70
CA LEU A 60 -7.47 -1.22 2.52
C LEU A 60 -6.48 -2.40 2.68
N LEU A 61 -5.35 -2.15 3.34
CA LEU A 61 -4.22 -3.08 3.45
C LEU A 61 -4.05 -3.72 4.84
N GLU A 62 -4.89 -3.37 5.81
CA GLU A 62 -4.85 -3.85 7.19
C GLU A 62 -4.58 -5.37 7.36
N PRO A 63 -5.22 -6.28 6.60
CA PRO A 63 -4.96 -7.72 6.77
C PRO A 63 -3.59 -8.18 6.23
N PHE A 64 -2.86 -7.35 5.49
CA PHE A 64 -1.62 -7.73 4.80
C PHE A 64 -0.40 -6.93 5.24
N VAL A 65 -0.60 -5.67 5.63
CA VAL A 65 0.46 -4.71 5.89
C VAL A 65 0.11 -3.88 7.13
N PRO A 66 0.97 -3.90 8.17
CA PRO A 66 0.80 -3.01 9.32
C PRO A 66 0.85 -1.53 8.91
N SER A 67 0.02 -0.69 9.54
CA SER A 67 -0.06 0.75 9.26
C SER A 67 1.29 1.50 9.32
N ARG A 68 2.19 1.05 10.21
CA ARG A 68 3.55 1.60 10.35
C ARG A 68 4.44 1.39 9.12
N GLU A 69 4.14 0.39 8.30
CA GLU A 69 4.87 0.07 7.06
C GLU A 69 4.29 0.81 5.85
N ILE A 70 3.25 1.64 6.05
CA ILE A 70 2.59 2.41 5.00
C ILE A 70 3.05 3.87 5.08
N VAL A 71 3.66 4.33 3.99
CA VAL A 71 4.14 5.70 3.81
C VAL A 71 3.35 6.34 2.67
N VAL A 72 2.79 7.52 2.93
CA VAL A 72 2.11 8.32 1.90
C VAL A 72 2.94 9.57 1.65
N THR A 73 3.26 9.81 0.38
CA THR A 73 3.96 11.01 -0.13
C THR A 73 3.01 11.82 -0.99
#